data_AF-A0A838H6C9-F1
#
_entry.id   AF-A0A838H6C9-F1
#
_cell.length_a   1.000
_cell.length_b   1.000
_cell.length_c   1.000
_cell.angle_alpha   90.00
_cell.angle_beta   90.00
_cell.angle_gamma   90.00
#
_symmetry.space_group_name_H-M   'P 1'
#
loop_
_entity.id
_entity.type
_entity.pdbx_description
1 polymer ?
#
loop_
_entity_poly.entity_id
_entity_poly.type
_entity_poly.pdbx_seq_one_letter_code
_entity_poly.pdbx_strand_id
1 'polypeptide(L)'
;TLVLLSPGMGDGIQAAKAGILEIGDVYVVNKADREGADQVVRDLRSVLSLGAVAGSWRAPIVKTVAQTGEGIADVVSAIAAHRQRLVDTGELTTRRTRRARDEVEAIAVTSLRRRFADLHGHADLDALATAVVAGSTDPYTAADRLVDAL
;
A
#
# COMPACT_ATOMS: atom_id res chain seq x y z
N THR A 1 -3.43 -8.53 -0.29
CA THR A 1 -2.09 -8.21 -0.80
C THR A 1 -1.34 -9.48 -1.02
N LEU A 2 -0.64 -9.58 -2.16
CA LEU A 2 0.17 -10.73 -2.50
C LEU A 2 1.63 -10.27 -2.57
N VAL A 3 2.51 -10.94 -1.85
CA VAL A 3 3.95 -10.60 -1.79
C VAL A 3 4.72 -11.67 -2.54
N LEU A 4 5.46 -11.25 -3.57
CA LEU A 4 6.24 -12.13 -4.42
C LEU A 4 7.73 -12.03 -4.07
N LEU A 5 8.37 -13.18 -3.89
CA LEU A 5 9.78 -13.31 -3.53
C LEU A 5 10.44 -14.32 -4.47
N SER A 6 11.77 -14.29 -4.58
CA SER A 6 12.53 -15.29 -5.35
C SER A 6 13.89 -15.54 -4.68
N PRO A 7 14.44 -16.75 -4.78
CA PRO A 7 15.75 -17.08 -4.24
C PRO A 7 16.87 -16.34 -4.98
N GLY A 8 18.01 -16.17 -4.29
CA GLY A 8 19.19 -15.47 -4.83
C GLY A 8 19.04 -13.96 -4.95
N MET A 9 17.90 -13.40 -4.54
CA MET A 9 17.76 -11.97 -4.30
C MET A 9 18.50 -11.70 -2.98
N GLY A 10 19.81 -11.42 -3.05
CA GLY A 10 20.79 -11.53 -1.96
C GLY A 10 20.43 -10.87 -0.62
N ASP A 11 19.50 -9.90 -0.62
CA ASP A 11 18.96 -9.25 0.58
C ASP A 11 17.43 -9.18 0.58
N GLY A 12 16.73 -9.91 -0.30
CA GLY A 12 15.30 -9.69 -0.58
C GLY A 12 14.37 -9.79 0.62
N ILE A 13 14.64 -10.71 1.55
CA ILE A 13 13.85 -10.84 2.80
C ILE A 13 14.25 -9.78 3.82
N GLN A 14 15.54 -9.45 3.96
CA GLN A 14 15.99 -8.42 4.90
C GLN A 14 15.65 -6.99 4.43
N ALA A 15 15.70 -6.72 3.13
CA ALA A 15 15.25 -5.48 2.52
C ALA A 15 13.71 -5.36 2.56
N ALA A 16 12.96 -6.46 2.39
CA ALA A 16 11.50 -6.45 2.50
C ALA A 16 10.98 -6.44 3.95
N LYS A 17 11.83 -6.75 4.95
CA LYS A 17 11.48 -6.67 6.38
C LYS A 17 11.10 -5.26 6.84
N ALA A 18 11.43 -4.21 6.08
CA ALA A 18 11.05 -2.83 6.39
C ALA A 18 9.58 -2.50 6.03
N GLY A 19 8.63 -3.35 6.45
CA GLY A 19 7.18 -3.09 6.37
C GLY A 19 6.40 -3.82 5.25
N ILE A 20 7.07 -4.40 4.26
CA ILE A 20 6.37 -5.11 3.15
C ILE A 20 5.92 -6.51 3.58
N LEU A 21 6.71 -7.20 4.41
CA LEU A 21 6.36 -8.52 4.93
C LEU A 21 5.27 -8.50 6.01
N GLU A 22 4.83 -7.32 6.45
CA GLU A 22 3.79 -7.17 7.47
C GLU A 22 2.40 -7.05 6.82
N ILE A 23 2.34 -6.65 5.55
CA ILE A 23 1.10 -6.35 4.83
C ILE A 23 0.62 -7.49 3.93
N GLY A 24 1.38 -8.58 3.81
CA GLY A 24 1.06 -9.69 2.91
C GLY A 24 -0.03 -10.61 3.45
N ASP A 25 -1.08 -10.81 2.66
CA ASP A 25 -2.14 -11.79 2.96
C ASP A 25 -1.84 -13.16 2.34
N VAL A 26 -1.02 -13.21 1.28
CA VAL A 26 -0.51 -14.43 0.61
C VAL A 26 0.93 -14.17 0.17
N TYR A 27 1.83 -15.13 0.44
CA TYR A 27 3.23 -15.07 0.05
C TYR A 27 3.52 -16.07 -1.05
N VAL A 28 4.26 -15.65 -2.06
CA VAL A 28 4.63 -16.49 -3.19
C VAL A 28 6.14 -16.48 -3.36
N VAL A 29 6.76 -17.65 -3.33
CA VAL A 29 8.19 -17.85 -3.62
C VAL A 29 8.30 -18.39 -5.04
N ASN A 30 8.54 -17.48 -5.98
CA ASN A 30 8.71 -17.80 -7.38
C ASN A 30 10.15 -18.20 -7.71
N LYS A 31 10.33 -18.89 -8.85
CA LYS A 31 11.58 -19.55 -9.25
C LYS A 31 11.97 -20.64 -8.26
N ALA A 32 10.97 -21.42 -7.83
CA ALA A 32 11.14 -22.49 -6.86
C ALA A 32 12.02 -23.65 -7.37
N ASP A 33 12.29 -23.68 -8.68
CA ASP A 33 13.26 -24.54 -9.37
C ASP A 33 14.73 -24.18 -9.07
N ARG A 34 14.99 -23.00 -8.49
CA ARG A 34 16.35 -22.54 -8.20
C ARG A 34 16.78 -22.88 -6.78
N GLU A 35 18.09 -23.06 -6.63
CA GLU A 35 18.72 -23.24 -5.32
C GLU A 35 18.39 -22.07 -4.37
N GLY A 36 18.16 -22.39 -3.09
CA GLY A 36 17.79 -21.40 -2.07
C GLY A 36 16.28 -21.13 -1.94
N ALA A 37 15.42 -21.67 -2.82
CA ALA A 37 13.97 -21.49 -2.71
C ALA A 37 13.40 -21.97 -1.37
N ASP A 38 13.84 -23.14 -0.91
CA ASP A 38 13.39 -23.68 0.37
C ASP A 38 13.93 -22.90 1.57
N GLN A 39 15.10 -22.25 1.43
CA GLN A 39 15.62 -21.35 2.47
C GLN A 39 14.72 -20.12 2.61
N VAL A 40 14.32 -19.50 1.49
CA VAL A 40 13.38 -18.36 1.49
C VAL A 40 12.06 -18.74 2.18
N VAL A 41 11.53 -19.94 1.90
CA VAL A 41 10.31 -20.43 2.56
C VAL A 41 10.50 -20.58 4.08
N ARG A 42 11.64 -21.14 4.52
CA ARG A 42 11.94 -21.28 5.96
C ARG A 42 12.04 -19.92 6.65
N ASP A 43 12.73 -18.97 6.02
CA ASP A 43 12.90 -17.63 6.56
C ASP A 43 11.57 -16.89 6.68
N LEU A 44 10.70 -17.00 5.65
CA LEU A 44 9.34 -16.45 5.69
C LEU A 44 8.51 -17.07 6.81
N ARG A 45 8.55 -18.38 6.98
CA ARG A 45 7.83 -19.06 8.08
C ARG A 45 8.29 -18.55 9.44
N SER A 46 9.60 -18.37 9.61
CA SER A 46 10.15 -17.81 10.84
C SER A 46 9.61 -16.40 11.11
N VAL A 47 9.70 -15.49 10.14
CA VAL A 47 9.21 -14.11 10.30
C VAL A 47 7.72 -14.05 10.57
N LEU A 48 6.90 -14.78 9.81
CA LEU A 48 5.43 -14.77 9.97
C LEU A 48 4.99 -15.41 11.28
N SER A 49 5.76 -16.36 11.83
CA SER A 49 5.45 -16.97 13.12
C SER A 49 5.60 -16.01 14.30
N LEU A 50 6.50 -15.03 14.21
CA LEU A 50 6.75 -14.04 15.28
C LEU A 50 5.60 -13.03 15.43
N GLY A 51 4.88 -12.74 14.34
CA GLY A 51 3.75 -11.80 14.33
C GLY A 51 2.37 -12.45 14.39
N ALA A 52 2.29 -13.79 14.49
CA ALA A 52 1.02 -14.50 14.40
C ALA A 52 0.20 -14.37 15.70
N VAL A 53 -1.02 -13.82 15.58
CA VAL A 53 -1.99 -13.76 16.68
C VAL A 53 -2.94 -14.96 16.60
N ALA A 54 -3.28 -15.57 17.73
CA ALA A 54 -4.23 -16.67 17.76
C ALA A 54 -5.59 -16.25 17.16
N GLY A 55 -6.11 -17.03 16.22
CA GLY A 55 -7.37 -16.73 15.51
C GLY A 55 -7.23 -15.73 14.34
N SER A 56 -6.04 -15.18 14.07
CA SER A 56 -5.81 -14.34 12.89
C SER A 56 -5.59 -15.18 11.62
N TRP A 57 -5.74 -14.53 10.46
CA TRP A 57 -5.39 -15.14 9.19
C TRP A 57 -3.92 -15.57 9.18
N ARG A 58 -3.68 -16.85 8.90
CA ARG A 58 -2.34 -17.39 8.68
C ARG A 58 -2.05 -17.34 7.19
N ALA A 59 -1.30 -16.32 6.77
CA ALA A 59 -0.97 -16.12 5.37
C ALA A 59 -0.22 -17.34 4.80
N PRO A 60 -0.74 -17.99 3.75
CA PRO A 60 -0.07 -19.13 3.14
C PRO A 60 1.19 -18.69 2.39
N ILE A 61 2.18 -19.59 2.34
CA ILE A 61 3.39 -19.44 1.51
C ILE A 61 3.31 -20.50 0.41
N VAL A 62 3.23 -20.06 -0.84
CA VAL A 62 3.10 -20.92 -2.03
C VAL A 62 4.38 -20.86 -2.84
N LYS A 63 4.92 -22.01 -3.27
CA LYS A 63 6.05 -22.08 -4.21
C LYS A 63 5.54 -22.09 -5.63
N THR A 64 6.20 -21.37 -6.54
CA THR A 64 5.83 -21.35 -7.95
C THR A 64 7.05 -21.41 -8.87
N VAL A 65 6.84 -21.94 -10.07
CA VAL A 65 7.74 -21.76 -11.21
C VAL A 65 6.92 -21.09 -12.31
N ALA A 66 6.87 -19.76 -12.30
CA ALA A 66 5.98 -19.01 -13.17
C ALA A 66 6.21 -19.29 -14.67
N GLN A 67 7.43 -19.65 -15.07
CA GLN A 67 7.77 -19.97 -16.45
C GLN A 67 7.09 -21.26 -16.94
N THR A 68 6.85 -22.23 -16.05
CA THR A 68 6.19 -23.50 -16.37
C THR A 68 4.73 -23.53 -15.93
N GLY A 69 4.28 -22.52 -15.17
CA GLY A 69 2.93 -22.45 -14.60
C GLY A 69 2.74 -23.27 -13.32
N GLU A 70 3.80 -23.90 -12.80
CA GLU A 70 3.74 -24.68 -11.57
C GLU A 70 3.36 -23.82 -10.36
N GLY A 71 2.43 -24.31 -9.54
CA GLY A 71 1.95 -23.67 -8.31
C GLY A 71 0.98 -22.50 -8.52
N ILE A 72 0.69 -22.09 -9.77
CA ILE A 72 -0.23 -20.97 -10.05
C ILE A 72 -1.66 -21.29 -9.59
N ALA A 73 -2.13 -22.53 -9.76
CA ALA A 73 -3.44 -22.96 -9.26
C ALA A 73 -3.54 -22.86 -7.72
N ASP A 74 -2.44 -23.15 -7.02
CA ASP A 74 -2.37 -23.05 -5.56
C ASP A 74 -2.40 -21.58 -5.11
N VAL A 75 -1.74 -20.68 -5.85
CA VAL A 75 -1.81 -19.23 -5.60
C VAL A 75 -3.26 -18.73 -5.76
N VAL A 76 -3.95 -19.14 -6.82
CA VAL A 76 -5.36 -18.76 -7.04
C VAL A 76 -6.23 -19.28 -5.91
N SER A 77 -6.01 -20.52 -5.47
CA SER A 77 -6.74 -21.13 -4.35
C SER A 77 -6.50 -20.39 -3.03
N ALA A 78 -5.26 -20.00 -2.76
CA ALA A 78 -4.89 -19.20 -1.58
C ALA A 78 -5.56 -17.81 -1.58
N ILE A 79 -5.61 -17.15 -2.73
CA ILE A 79 -6.33 -15.87 -2.89
C ILE A 79 -7.82 -16.06 -2.64
N ALA A 80 -8.42 -17.11 -3.20
CA ALA A 80 -9.84 -17.41 -3.03
C ALA A 80 -10.19 -17.68 -1.56
N ALA A 81 -9.37 -18.47 -0.86
CA ALA A 81 -9.54 -18.74 0.58
C ALA A 81 -9.46 -17.46 1.41
N HIS A 82 -8.49 -16.58 1.14
CA HIS A 82 -8.40 -15.30 1.82
C HIS A 82 -9.63 -14.42 1.56
N ARG A 83 -10.07 -14.35 0.31
CA ARG A 83 -11.28 -13.61 -0.08
C ARG A 83 -12.51 -14.14 0.64
N GLN A 84 -12.68 -15.45 0.70
CA GLN A 84 -13.83 -16.07 1.37
C GLN A 84 -13.86 -15.70 2.85
N ARG A 85 -12.73 -15.80 3.56
CA ARG A 85 -12.65 -15.34 4.94
C ARG A 85 -13.04 -13.87 5.10
N LEU A 86 -12.54 -12.98 4.24
CA LEU A 86 -12.89 -11.56 4.31
C LEU A 86 -14.40 -11.33 4.09
N VAL A 87 -15.05 -12.14 3.27
CA VAL A 87 -16.52 -12.11 3.11
C VAL A 87 -17.18 -12.58 4.40
N ASP A 88 -16.77 -13.74 4.92
CA ASP A 88 -17.38 -14.35 6.11
C ASP A 88 -17.24 -13.47 7.36
N THR A 89 -16.12 -12.75 7.50
CA THR A 89 -15.89 -11.83 8.62
C THR A 89 -16.42 -10.41 8.37
N GLY A 90 -17.02 -10.12 7.21
CA GLY A 90 -17.47 -8.78 6.81
C GLY A 90 -16.34 -7.76 6.51
N GLU A 91 -15.09 -8.15 6.74
CA GLU A 91 -13.91 -7.30 6.58
C GLU A 91 -13.70 -6.85 5.12
N LEU A 92 -14.20 -7.62 4.14
CA LEU A 92 -14.13 -7.24 2.72
C LEU A 92 -14.83 -5.90 2.47
N THR A 93 -16.04 -5.74 3.01
CA THR A 93 -16.84 -4.53 2.85
C THR A 93 -16.16 -3.37 3.57
N THR A 94 -15.74 -3.56 4.83
CA THR A 94 -15.00 -2.55 5.60
C THR A 94 -13.76 -2.04 4.85
N ARG A 95 -12.94 -2.95 4.32
CA ARG A 95 -11.73 -2.59 3.54
C ARG A 95 -12.07 -1.85 2.25
N ARG A 96 -13.13 -2.26 1.55
CA ARG A 96 -13.57 -1.59 0.30
C ARG A 96 -14.09 -0.18 0.56
N THR A 97 -14.92 -0.01 1.58
CA THR A 97 -15.43 1.30 1.98
C THR A 97 -14.29 2.24 2.38
N ARG A 98 -13.32 1.75 3.16
CA ARG A 98 -12.13 2.54 3.51
C ARG A 98 -11.33 2.96 2.27
N ARG A 99 -11.01 2.03 1.36
CA ARG A 99 -10.29 2.37 0.12
C ARG A 99 -11.05 3.37 -0.74
N ALA A 100 -12.36 3.19 -0.89
CA ALA A 100 -13.19 4.12 -1.65
C ALA A 100 -13.20 5.51 -1.00
N ARG A 101 -13.28 5.59 0.34
CA ARG A 101 -13.14 6.85 1.08
C ARG A 101 -11.80 7.53 0.78
N ASP A 102 -10.71 6.80 0.93
CA ASP A 102 -9.35 7.33 0.72
C ASP A 102 -9.15 7.80 -0.72
N GLU A 103 -9.69 7.06 -1.70
CA GLU A 103 -9.63 7.42 -3.11
C GLU A 103 -10.48 8.66 -3.44
N VAL A 104 -11.70 8.74 -2.91
CA VAL A 104 -12.56 9.93 -3.05
C VAL A 104 -11.88 11.16 -2.43
N GLU A 105 -11.30 11.03 -1.25
CA GLU A 105 -10.57 12.10 -0.57
C GLU A 105 -9.36 12.56 -1.41
N ALA A 106 -8.55 11.62 -1.92
CA ALA A 106 -7.39 11.93 -2.76
C ALA A 106 -7.78 12.65 -4.06
N ILE A 107 -8.86 12.21 -4.71
CA ILE A 107 -9.40 12.85 -5.92
C ILE A 107 -9.89 14.27 -5.60
N ALA A 108 -10.64 14.45 -4.53
CA ALA A 108 -11.17 15.75 -4.12
C ALA A 108 -10.05 16.75 -3.81
N VAL A 109 -9.05 16.35 -3.02
CA VAL A 109 -7.89 17.19 -2.67
C VAL A 109 -7.08 17.55 -3.92
N THR A 110 -6.87 16.60 -4.83
CA THR A 110 -6.18 16.84 -6.09
C THR A 110 -6.96 17.80 -7.00
N SER A 111 -8.28 17.67 -7.04
CA SER A 111 -9.17 18.57 -7.80
C SER A 111 -9.14 20.00 -7.24
N LEU A 112 -9.20 20.16 -5.91
CA LEU A 112 -9.07 21.47 -5.25
C LEU A 112 -7.72 22.11 -5.56
N ARG A 113 -6.62 21.37 -5.44
CA ARG A 113 -5.27 21.86 -5.80
C ARG A 113 -5.19 22.35 -7.25
N ARG A 114 -5.84 21.66 -8.19
CA ARG A 114 -5.89 22.08 -9.59
C ARG A 114 -6.68 23.39 -9.75
N ARG A 115 -7.85 23.49 -9.12
CA ARG A 115 -8.67 24.72 -9.14
C ARG A 115 -7.90 25.93 -8.59
N PHE A 116 -7.13 25.75 -7.52
CA PHE A 116 -6.26 26.80 -6.99
C PHE A 116 -5.24 27.29 -8.02
N ALA A 117 -4.60 26.36 -8.75
CA ALA A 117 -3.61 26.72 -9.76
C ALA A 117 -4.23 27.47 -10.96
N ASP A 118 -5.47 27.11 -11.33
CA ASP A 118 -6.13 27.66 -12.52
C ASP A 118 -6.83 29.01 -12.28
N LEU A 119 -7.42 29.25 -11.08
CA LEU A 119 -8.26 30.43 -10.82
C LEU A 119 -7.47 31.72 -10.51
N HIS A 120 -6.32 31.60 -9.85
CA HIS A 120 -5.61 32.76 -9.29
C HIS A 120 -4.25 33.02 -9.93
N GLY A 121 -3.79 32.11 -10.80
CA GLY A 121 -2.42 32.11 -11.31
C GLY A 121 -1.39 32.18 -10.17
N HIS A 122 -0.12 32.39 -10.49
CA HIS A 122 0.92 32.60 -9.48
C HIS A 122 0.86 33.99 -8.84
N ALA A 123 0.23 34.97 -9.49
CA ALA A 123 0.30 36.38 -9.12
C ALA A 123 -0.39 36.72 -7.77
N ASP A 124 -1.58 36.20 -7.50
CA ASP A 124 -2.28 36.47 -6.23
C ASP A 124 -1.61 35.74 -5.06
N LEU A 125 -1.10 34.53 -5.30
CA LEU A 125 -0.33 33.78 -4.31
C LEU A 125 1.00 34.48 -3.99
N ASP A 126 1.70 35.00 -5.00
CA ASP A 126 2.94 35.75 -4.84
C ASP A 126 2.71 37.06 -4.07
N ALA A 127 1.59 37.75 -4.31
CA ALA A 127 1.21 38.95 -3.56
C ALA A 127 0.92 38.64 -2.09
N LEU A 128 0.16 37.58 -1.80
CA LEU A 128 -0.11 37.12 -0.43
C LEU A 128 1.18 36.68 0.27
N ALA A 129 2.07 35.96 -0.41
CA ALA A 129 3.37 35.56 0.13
C ALA A 129 4.25 36.78 0.46
N THR A 130 4.26 37.80 -0.41
CA THR A 130 4.97 39.06 -0.17
C THR A 130 4.41 39.79 1.05
N ALA A 131 3.09 39.83 1.21
CA ALA A 131 2.43 40.46 2.36
C ALA A 131 2.78 39.77 3.69
N VAL A 132 2.93 38.44 3.69
CA VAL A 132 3.38 37.65 4.85
C VAL A 132 4.84 37.97 5.20
N VAL A 133 5.74 37.98 4.21
CA VAL A 133 7.16 38.32 4.42
C VAL A 133 7.33 39.75 4.95
N ALA A 134 6.50 40.68 4.47
CA ALA A 134 6.47 42.06 4.95
C ALA A 134 5.85 42.22 6.35
N GLY A 135 5.28 41.17 6.95
CA GLY A 135 4.63 41.21 8.25
C GLY A 135 3.28 41.94 8.27
N SER A 136 2.70 42.21 7.10
CA SER A 136 1.41 42.91 6.96
C SER A 136 0.19 42.00 7.14
N THR A 137 0.39 40.69 7.07
CA THR A 137 -0.59 39.64 7.38
C THR A 137 0.16 38.40 7.88
N ASP A 138 -0.53 37.48 8.55
CA ASP A 138 0.00 36.17 8.89
C ASP A 138 -0.40 35.09 7.85
N PRO A 139 0.28 33.92 7.82
CA PRO A 139 0.01 32.85 6.87
C PRO A 139 -1.41 32.26 6.94
N TYR A 140 -2.05 32.24 8.11
CA TYR A 140 -3.41 31.68 8.25
C TYR A 140 -4.42 32.63 7.60
N THR A 141 -4.35 33.92 7.93
CA THR A 141 -5.21 34.94 7.30
C THR A 141 -5.02 35.00 5.78
N ALA A 142 -3.77 34.85 5.29
CA ALA A 142 -3.49 34.79 3.86
C ALA A 142 -4.07 33.55 3.18
N ALA A 143 -3.99 32.37 3.84
CA ALA A 143 -4.57 31.13 3.34
C ALA A 143 -6.09 31.17 3.33
N ASP A 144 -6.74 31.71 4.37
CA ASP A 144 -8.19 31.88 4.44
C ASP A 144 -8.68 32.76 3.28
N ARG A 145 -8.02 33.89 3.02
CA ARG A 145 -8.34 34.74 1.86
C ARG A 145 -8.22 34.02 0.53
N LEU A 146 -7.20 33.17 0.38
CA LEU A 146 -7.00 32.38 -0.83
C LEU A 146 -8.09 31.32 -1.01
N VAL A 147 -8.52 30.69 0.09
CA VAL A 147 -9.60 29.68 0.09
C VAL A 147 -10.97 30.33 -0.13
N ASP A 148 -11.27 31.46 0.50
CA ASP A 148 -12.53 32.19 0.36
C ASP A 148 -12.76 32.72 -1.07
N ALA A 149 -11.69 32.81 -1.87
CA ALA A 149 -11.74 33.25 -3.26
C ALA A 149 -11.98 32.11 -4.28
N LEU A 150 -12.05 30.84 -3.84
CA LEU A 150 -12.32 29.66 -4.71
C LEU A 150 -13.77 29.49 -5.17
#